data_AF-A0A678R780-F1
#
_entry.id   AF-A0A678R780-F1
#
_cell.length_a   1.000
_cell.length_b   1.000
_cell.length_c   1.000
_cell.angle_alpha   90.00
_cell.angle_beta   90.00
_cell.angle_gamma   90.00
#
_symmetry.space_group_name_H-M   'P 1'
#
loop_
_entity.id
_entity.type
_entity.pdbx_description
1 polymer ?
#
loop_
_entity_poly.entity_id
_entity_poly.type
_entity_poly.pdbx_seq_one_letter_code
_entity_poly.pdbx_strand_id
1 'polypeptide(L)'
;EFRLAQMCGLHIVVHADELEDLINYYQDRGHFEELINLLEAALGLERAHMGMFTELAILYSKYKPQRMREHLELFWSRVNIPKVLRAAEQAHLWAELVFLYDKYEEYDNAVLA
;
A
#
# COMPACT_ATOMS: atom_id res chain seq x y z
N GLU A 1 -9.14 18.14 13.93
CA GLU A 1 -7.92 18.65 13.26
C GLU A 1 -7.67 17.97 11.91
N PHE A 2 -7.64 16.64 11.83
CA PHE A 2 -7.31 15.90 10.61
C PHE A 2 -8.31 15.99 9.44
N ARG A 3 -9.53 16.47 9.64
CA ARG A 3 -10.52 16.59 8.53
C ARG A 3 -10.02 17.48 7.39
N LEU A 4 -9.39 18.61 7.70
CA LEU A 4 -8.83 19.52 6.69
C LEU A 4 -7.56 18.94 6.06
N ALA A 5 -6.72 18.29 6.88
CA ALA A 5 -5.52 17.61 6.41
C ALA A 5 -5.87 16.48 5.43
N GLN A 6 -6.96 15.73 5.68
CA GLN A 6 -7.45 14.70 4.78
C GLN A 6 -7.91 15.27 3.44
N MET A 7 -8.74 16.33 3.46
CA MET A 7 -9.18 16.99 2.23
C MET A 7 -8.01 17.53 1.41
N CYS A 8 -7.05 18.19 2.06
CA CYS A 8 -5.85 18.70 1.41
C CYS A 8 -4.98 17.56 0.86
N GLY A 9 -4.76 16.51 1.67
CA GLY A 9 -3.99 15.33 1.30
C GLY A 9 -4.50 14.67 0.03
N LEU A 10 -5.83 14.58 -0.16
CA LEU A 10 -6.43 13.99 -1.36
C LEU A 10 -6.07 14.75 -2.65
N HIS A 11 -5.83 16.06 -2.55
CA HIS A 11 -5.37 16.85 -3.69
C HIS A 11 -3.87 16.70 -3.97
N ILE A 12 -3.08 16.25 -2.97
CA ILE A 12 -1.62 16.09 -3.09
C ILE A 12 -1.28 14.69 -3.59
N VAL A 13 -1.86 13.63 -2.98
CA VAL A 13 -1.51 12.22 -3.27
C VAL A 13 -1.77 11.77 -4.71
N VAL A 14 -2.55 12.54 -5.49
CA VAL A 14 -2.79 12.30 -6.92
C VAL A 14 -1.63 12.76 -7.82
N HIS A 15 -0.63 13.44 -7.23
CA HIS A 15 0.63 13.80 -7.87
C HIS A 15 1.69 12.79 -7.43
N ALA A 16 2.13 11.93 -8.35
CA ALA A 16 3.03 10.82 -8.03
C ALA A 16 4.36 11.29 -7.41
N ASP A 17 4.87 12.44 -7.87
CA ASP A 17 6.12 13.04 -7.38
C ASP A 17 6.02 13.51 -5.92
N GLU A 18 4.82 13.80 -5.42
CA GLU A 18 4.56 14.31 -4.07
C GLU A 18 4.22 13.19 -3.07
N LEU A 19 3.96 11.97 -3.55
CA LEU A 19 3.44 10.88 -2.72
C LEU A 19 4.44 10.45 -1.64
N GLU A 20 5.72 10.35 -1.99
CA GLU A 20 6.78 9.92 -1.06
C GLU A 20 6.98 10.94 0.07
N ASP A 21 7.05 12.22 -0.26
CA ASP A 21 7.21 13.30 0.73
C ASP A 21 6.01 13.37 1.69
N LEU A 22 4.78 13.21 1.17
CA LEU A 22 3.58 13.16 2.00
C LEU A 22 3.59 11.95 2.95
N ILE A 23 3.99 10.78 2.47
CA ILE A 23 4.07 9.56 3.31
C ILE A 23 5.10 9.76 4.42
N ASN A 24 6.28 10.26 4.10
CA ASN A 24 7.33 10.54 5.08
C ASN A 24 6.85 11.56 6.12
N TYR A 25 6.17 12.62 5.68
CA TYR A 25 5.62 13.65 6.58
C TYR A 25 4.68 13.08 7.65
N TYR A 26 3.77 12.15 7.28
CA TYR A 26 2.86 11.50 8.21
C TYR A 26 3.58 10.47 9.10
N GLN A 27 4.49 9.66 8.52
CA GLN A 27 5.22 8.62 9.25
C GLN A 27 6.13 9.21 10.33
N ASP A 28 6.88 10.27 10.03
CA ASP A 28 7.80 10.92 10.98
C ASP A 28 7.08 11.48 12.22
N ARG A 29 5.78 11.76 12.09
CA ARG A 29 4.90 12.24 13.17
C ARG A 29 4.09 11.13 13.84
N GLY A 30 4.20 9.89 13.36
CA GLY A 30 3.47 8.75 13.89
C GLY A 30 1.99 8.69 13.51
N HIS A 31 1.56 9.44 12.49
CA HIS A 31 0.16 9.52 12.05
C HIS A 31 -0.18 8.44 11.01
N PHE A 32 0.09 7.17 11.34
CA PHE A 32 -0.07 6.05 10.41
C PHE A 32 -1.54 5.74 10.09
N GLU A 33 -2.42 5.86 11.08
CA GLU A 33 -3.86 5.64 10.91
C GLU A 33 -4.46 6.67 9.96
N GLU A 34 -4.11 7.95 10.13
CA GLU A 34 -4.57 9.02 9.25
C GLU A 34 -4.01 8.88 7.83
N LEU A 35 -2.75 8.46 7.69
CA LEU A 35 -2.14 8.19 6.39
C LEU A 35 -2.84 7.03 5.65
N ILE A 36 -3.12 5.93 6.36
CA ILE A 36 -3.85 4.79 5.81
C ILE A 36 -5.25 5.25 5.37
N ASN A 37 -6.00 5.94 6.23
CA ASN A 37 -7.34 6.43 5.91
C ASN A 37 -7.34 7.41 4.73
N LEU A 38 -6.28 8.23 4.60
CA LEU A 38 -6.10 9.14 3.46
C LEU A 38 -5.91 8.35 2.16
N LEU A 39 -5.01 7.36 2.14
CA LEU A 39 -4.75 6.57 0.94
C LEU A 39 -5.94 5.67 0.57
N GLU A 40 -6.65 5.09 1.55
CA GLU A 40 -7.90 4.36 1.33
C GLU A 40 -8.93 5.21 0.59
N ALA A 41 -9.15 6.45 1.01
CA ALA A 41 -10.05 7.37 0.32
C ALA A 41 -9.51 7.77 -1.07
N ALA A 42 -8.19 7.94 -1.19
CA ALA A 42 -7.55 8.39 -2.42
C ALA A 42 -7.62 7.36 -3.57
N LEU A 43 -7.67 6.07 -3.25
CA LEU A 43 -7.83 4.98 -4.23
C LEU A 43 -9.13 5.06 -5.03
N GLY A 44 -10.16 5.72 -4.49
CA GLY A 44 -11.44 5.96 -5.18
C GLY A 44 -11.43 7.12 -6.16
N LEU A 45 -10.32 7.88 -6.25
CA LEU A 45 -10.21 9.02 -7.16
C LEU A 45 -9.90 8.55 -8.60
N GLU A 46 -10.42 9.26 -9.60
CA GLU A 46 -10.13 8.97 -11.01
C GLU A 46 -8.63 9.05 -11.34
N ARG A 47 -7.90 9.89 -10.62
CA ARG A 47 -6.45 10.09 -10.78
C ARG A 47 -5.60 9.11 -9.96
N ALA A 48 -6.19 8.06 -9.39
CA ALA A 48 -5.44 7.08 -8.59
C ALA A 48 -4.40 6.33 -9.46
N HIS A 49 -3.15 6.32 -9.01
CA HIS A 49 -2.02 5.72 -9.73
C HIS A 49 -1.33 4.61 -8.92
N MET A 50 -0.49 3.81 -9.60
CA MET A 50 0.17 2.62 -9.04
C MET A 50 0.89 2.87 -7.70
N GLY A 51 1.55 4.02 -7.56
CA GLY A 51 2.21 4.42 -6.31
C GLY A 51 1.28 4.32 -5.10
N MET A 52 0.04 4.81 -5.20
CA MET A 52 -0.91 4.82 -4.08
C MET A 52 -1.29 3.41 -3.62
N PHE A 53 -1.55 2.50 -4.57
CA PHE A 53 -1.86 1.10 -4.25
C PHE A 53 -0.67 0.38 -3.62
N THR A 54 0.53 0.67 -4.12
CA THR A 54 1.78 0.08 -3.64
C THR A 54 2.09 0.51 -2.21
N GLU A 55 2.02 1.82 -1.95
CA GLU A 55 2.32 2.38 -0.63
C GLU A 55 1.26 1.98 0.41
N LEU A 56 -0.03 1.91 0.02
CA LEU A 56 -1.05 1.39 0.93
C LEU A 56 -0.79 -0.08 1.32
N ALA A 57 -0.39 -0.93 0.36
CA ALA A 57 -0.02 -2.31 0.66
C ALA A 57 1.16 -2.39 1.64
N ILE A 58 2.17 -1.53 1.48
CA ILE A 58 3.30 -1.45 2.41
C ILE A 58 2.83 -1.03 3.80
N LEU A 59 1.94 -0.05 3.92
CA LEU A 59 1.38 0.36 5.21
C LEU A 59 0.53 -0.75 5.85
N TYR A 60 -0.30 -1.46 5.07
CA TYR A 60 -1.06 -2.60 5.57
C TYR A 60 -0.15 -3.71 6.09
N SER A 61 0.96 -4.00 5.39
CA SER A 61 1.89 -5.04 5.86
C SER A 61 2.42 -4.77 7.26
N LYS A 62 2.61 -3.48 7.63
CA LYS A 62 3.16 -3.06 8.91
C LYS A 62 2.11 -2.85 10.00
N TYR A 63 0.97 -2.27 9.65
CA TYR A 63 0.03 -1.72 10.63
C TYR A 63 -1.35 -2.36 10.62
N LYS A 64 -1.78 -2.94 9.48
CA LYS A 64 -3.08 -3.63 9.35
C LYS A 64 -2.98 -4.90 8.49
N PRO A 65 -2.22 -5.94 8.92
CA PRO A 65 -2.05 -7.18 8.16
C PRO A 65 -3.37 -7.81 7.69
N GLN A 66 -4.41 -7.72 8.52
CA GLN A 66 -5.75 -8.24 8.23
C GLN A 66 -6.43 -7.62 7.00
N ARG A 67 -5.99 -6.42 6.55
CA ARG A 67 -6.50 -5.77 5.32
C ARG A 67 -5.65 -6.07 4.08
N MET A 68 -4.45 -6.63 4.28
CA MET A 68 -3.49 -6.84 3.19
C MET A 68 -4.04 -7.79 2.13
N ARG A 69 -4.64 -8.90 2.56
CA ARG A 69 -5.19 -9.91 1.64
C ARG A 69 -6.23 -9.35 0.69
N GLU A 70 -7.24 -8.69 1.25
CA GLU A 70 -8.35 -8.09 0.49
C GLU A 70 -7.83 -7.05 -0.51
N HIS A 71 -6.89 -6.21 -0.08
CA HIS A 71 -6.26 -5.21 -0.96
C HIS A 71 -5.55 -5.86 -2.16
N LEU A 72 -4.78 -6.92 -1.93
CA LEU A 72 -4.06 -7.61 -2.99
C LEU A 72 -5.00 -8.35 -3.94
N GLU A 73 -6.04 -9.01 -3.43
CA GLU A 73 -7.02 -9.71 -4.27
C GLU A 73 -7.71 -8.76 -5.25
N LEU A 74 -8.00 -7.53 -4.82
CA LEU A 74 -8.64 -6.52 -5.65
C LEU A 74 -7.67 -5.78 -6.58
N PHE A 75 -6.44 -5.50 -6.12
CA PHE A 75 -5.58 -4.50 -6.76
C PHE A 75 -4.17 -4.97 -7.14
N TRP A 76 -3.87 -6.27 -7.11
CA TRP A 76 -2.54 -6.80 -7.46
C TRP A 76 -1.99 -6.33 -8.82
N SER A 77 -2.85 -6.11 -9.83
CA SER A 77 -2.44 -5.66 -11.16
C SER A 77 -2.05 -4.17 -11.20
N ARG A 78 -2.29 -3.43 -10.12
CA ARG A 78 -2.04 -1.98 -9.97
C ARG A 78 -0.98 -1.67 -8.92
N VAL A 79 -0.23 -2.66 -8.43
CA VAL A 79 0.90 -2.46 -7.49
C VAL A 79 2.23 -2.77 -8.14
N ASN A 80 3.30 -2.21 -7.58
CA ASN A 80 4.67 -2.69 -7.85
C ASN A 80 4.92 -3.97 -7.04
N ILE A 81 4.70 -5.14 -7.66
CA ILE A 81 4.80 -6.44 -7.01
C ILE A 81 6.15 -6.66 -6.30
N PRO A 82 7.33 -6.42 -6.92
CA PRO A 82 8.62 -6.59 -6.24
C PRO A 82 8.79 -5.73 -4.98
N LYS A 83 8.21 -4.52 -4.95
CA LYS A 83 8.26 -3.65 -3.76
C LYS A 83 7.36 -4.21 -2.66
N VAL A 84 6.17 -4.70 -3.00
CA VAL A 84 5.21 -5.27 -2.04
C VAL A 84 5.67 -6.63 -1.50
N LEU A 85 6.28 -7.48 -2.33
CA LEU A 85 6.87 -8.77 -1.90
C LEU A 85 7.88 -8.57 -0.77
N ARG A 86 8.82 -7.63 -0.93
CA ARG A 86 9.81 -7.30 0.12
C ARG A 86 9.14 -6.83 1.43
N ALA A 87 8.04 -6.08 1.34
CA ALA A 87 7.31 -5.64 2.52
C ALA A 87 6.55 -6.79 3.20
N ALA A 88 5.90 -7.65 2.42
CA ALA A 88 5.20 -8.84 2.92
C ALA A 88 6.16 -9.86 3.55
N GLU A 89 7.35 -10.05 2.98
CA GLU A 89 8.41 -10.90 3.52
C GLU A 89 8.92 -10.38 4.87
N GLN A 90 9.21 -9.08 4.96
CA GLN A 90 9.61 -8.44 6.22
C GLN A 90 8.54 -8.52 7.31
N ALA A 91 7.26 -8.57 6.92
CA ALA A 91 6.12 -8.68 7.82
C ALA A 91 5.69 -10.14 8.09
N HIS A 92 6.37 -11.13 7.51
CA HIS A 92 6.04 -12.56 7.63
C HIS A 92 4.58 -12.89 7.21
N LEU A 93 4.09 -12.23 6.16
CA LEU A 93 2.73 -12.41 5.62
C LEU A 93 2.69 -13.50 4.56
N TRP A 94 2.94 -14.75 4.96
CA TRP A 94 3.15 -15.88 4.04
C TRP A 94 1.99 -16.13 3.08
N ALA A 95 0.75 -15.97 3.53
CA ALA A 95 -0.42 -16.18 2.67
C ALA A 95 -0.50 -15.14 1.53
N GLU A 96 -0.18 -13.89 1.83
CA GLU A 96 -0.09 -12.79 0.87
C GLU A 96 1.15 -12.93 -0.02
N LEU A 97 2.25 -13.40 0.54
CA LEU A 97 3.53 -13.62 -0.15
C LEU A 97 3.38 -14.70 -1.24
N VAL A 98 2.82 -15.85 -0.89
CA VAL A 98 2.49 -16.93 -1.84
C VAL A 98 1.54 -16.43 -2.94
N PHE A 99 0.54 -15.62 -2.58
CA PHE A 99 -0.36 -15.02 -3.57
C PHE A 99 0.36 -14.08 -4.53
N LEU A 100 1.27 -13.24 -4.02
CA LEU A 100 2.06 -12.35 -4.87
C LEU A 100 2.99 -13.13 -5.80
N TYR A 101 3.64 -14.19 -5.31
CA TYR A 101 4.47 -15.04 -6.17
C TYR A 101 3.66 -15.75 -7.25
N ASP A 102 2.46 -16.26 -6.93
CA ASP A 102 1.53 -16.81 -7.93
C ASP A 102 1.19 -15.78 -9.02
N LYS A 103 0.86 -14.54 -8.64
CA LYS A 103 0.57 -13.46 -9.59
C LYS A 103 1.78 -12.94 -10.34
N TYR A 104 2.98 -13.15 -9.82
CA TYR A 104 4.24 -12.79 -10.46
C TYR A 104 4.83 -13.94 -11.29
N GLU A 105 4.13 -15.07 -11.38
CA GLU A 105 4.57 -16.29 -12.08
C GLU A 105 5.89 -16.88 -11.52
N GLU A 106 6.24 -16.53 -10.29
CA GLU A 106 7.39 -17.08 -9.56
C GLU A 106 6.98 -18.30 -8.73
N TYR A 107 6.46 -19.33 -9.40
CA TYR A 107 5.88 -20.51 -8.74
C TYR A 107 6.88 -21.25 -7.84
N ASP A 108 8.16 -21.28 -8.22
CA ASP A 108 9.21 -21.90 -7.39
C ASP A 108 9.34 -21.20 -6.04
N ASN A 109 9.27 -19.87 -6.02
CA ASN A 109 9.33 -19.08 -4.80
C ASN A 109 8.02 -19.23 -3.99
N ALA A 110 6.87 -19.40 -4.65
CA ALA A 110 5.58 -19.66 -4.00
C ALA A 110 5.56 -20.98 -3.21
N VAL A 111 6.29 -22.00 -3.66
CA VAL A 111 6.36 -23.30 -2.97
C VAL A 111 7.30 -23.27 -1.77
N LEU A 112 8.29 -22.36 -1.78
CA LEU A 112 9.33 -22.24 -0.75
C LEU A 112 8.97 -21.28 0.39
N ALA A 113 7.98 -20.41 0.20
CA ALA A 113 7.49 -19.44 1.18
C ALA A 113 6.53 -20.06 2.21
#